data_AF-A0A543G158-F1
#
_entry.id   AF-A0A543G158-F1
#
_cell.length_a   1.000
_cell.length_b   1.000
_cell.length_c   1.000
_cell.angle_alpha   90.00
_cell.angle_beta   90.00
_cell.angle_gamma   90.00
#
_symmetry.space_group_name_H-M   'P 1'
#
loop_
_entity.id
_entity.type
_entity.pdbx_description
1 polymer ?
#
loop_
_entity_poly.entity_id
_entity_poly.type
_entity_poly.pdbx_seq_one_letter_code
_entity_poly.pdbx_strand_id
1 'polypeptide(L)' 'MTKKEHQRRYRLHAKVRIIVHLESRKRTIYVPTGYETQNKHILELIHRFQYNVQFEIPNDKQ' A
#
# COMPACT_ATOMS: atom_id res chain seq x y z
N MET A 1 4.20 -15.80 9.64
CA MET A 1 3.59 -14.55 10.11
C MET A 1 2.99 -14.81 11.49
N THR A 2 3.45 -14.10 12.51
CA THR A 2 2.94 -14.30 13.88
C THR A 2 1.57 -13.61 14.09
N LYS A 3 0.81 -13.98 15.13
CA LYS A 3 -0.46 -13.30 15.49
C LYS A 3 -0.29 -11.77 15.61
N LYS A 4 0.83 -11.33 16.19
CA LYS A 4 1.16 -9.90 16.37
C LYS A 4 1.39 -9.21 15.02
N GLU A 5 2.11 -9.86 14.10
CA GLU A 5 2.34 -9.32 12.75
C GLU A 5 1.06 -9.26 11.92
N HIS A 6 0.18 -10.25 12.06
CA HIS A 6 -1.10 -10.26 11.38
C HIS A 6 -1.98 -9.07 11.82
N GLN A 7 -2.10 -8.82 13.12
CA GLN A 7 -2.80 -7.64 13.64
C GLN A 7 -2.15 -6.33 13.20
N ARG A 8 -0.81 -6.27 13.19
CA ARG A 8 -0.09 -5.09 12.73
C ARG A 8 -0.39 -4.81 11.26
N ARG A 9 -0.31 -5.82 10.40
CA ARG A 9 -0.66 -5.72 8.98
C ARG A 9 -2.09 -5.23 8.79
N TYR A 10 -3.04 -5.78 9.53
CA TYR A 10 -4.45 -5.38 9.47
C TYR A 10 -4.65 -3.90 9.85
N ARG A 11 -3.97 -3.42 10.90
CA ARG A 11 -4.00 -2.00 11.29
C ARG A 11 -3.38 -1.09 10.24
N LEU A 12 -2.29 -1.51 9.60
CA LEU A 12 -1.69 -0.78 8.48
C LEU A 12 -2.65 -0.71 7.30
N HIS A 13 -3.35 -1.80 6.98
CA HIS A 13 -4.35 -1.83 5.91
C HIS A 13 -5.43 -0.78 6.13
N ALA A 14 -5.97 -0.67 7.35
CA ALA A 14 -6.97 0.35 7.66
C ALA A 14 -6.45 1.77 7.43
N LYS A 15 -5.21 2.07 7.85
CA LYS A 15 -4.61 3.40 7.66
C LYS A 15 -4.31 3.72 6.19
N VAL A 16 -3.73 2.76 5.48
CA VAL A 16 -3.27 2.96 4.10
C VAL A 16 -4.46 3.03 3.12
N ARG A 17 -5.54 2.27 3.37
CA ARG A 17 -6.77 2.32 2.56
C ARG A 17 -7.49 3.67 2.55
N ILE A 18 -7.24 4.53 3.55
CA ILE A 18 -7.81 5.89 3.60
C ILE A 18 -7.10 6.81 2.60
N ILE A 19 -5.84 6.50 2.28
CA ILE A 19 -4.94 7.41 1.57
C ILE A 19 -4.73 6.96 0.13
N VAL A 20 -4.61 5.64 -0.08
CA VAL A 20 -4.25 5.04 -1.36
C VAL A 20 -5.07 3.76 -1.59
N HIS A 21 -5.16 3.33 -2.83
CA HIS A 21 -5.91 2.12 -3.16
C HIS A 21 -5.06 0.87 -2.86
N LEU A 22 -5.35 0.21 -1.74
CA LEU A 22 -4.64 -0.99 -1.31
C LEU A 22 -5.38 -2.27 -1.70
N GLU A 23 -4.73 -3.10 -2.53
CA GLU A 23 -5.22 -4.42 -2.88
C GLU A 23 -4.50 -5.52 -2.07
N SER A 24 -5.13 -5.88 -0.94
CA SER A 24 -4.51 -6.79 0.04
C SER A 24 -4.33 -8.22 -0.46
N ARG A 25 -5.16 -8.67 -1.42
CA ARG A 25 -5.09 -10.02 -2.00
C ARG A 25 -3.88 -10.17 -2.93
N LYS A 26 -3.67 -9.22 -3.83
CA LYS A 26 -2.50 -9.17 -4.73
C LYS A 26 -1.23 -8.64 -4.06
N ARG A 27 -1.35 -8.11 -2.84
CA ARG A 27 -0.28 -7.41 -2.13
C ARG A 27 0.25 -6.22 -2.94
N THR A 28 -0.66 -5.48 -3.55
CA THR A 28 -0.33 -4.33 -4.39
C THR A 28 -0.92 -3.06 -3.77
N ILE A 29 -0.13 -2.00 -3.75
CA ILE A 29 -0.53 -0.66 -3.32
C ILE A 29 -0.54 0.21 -4.57
N TYR A 30 -1.72 0.71 -4.93
CA TYR A 30 -1.92 1.61 -6.03
C TYR A 30 -1.85 3.03 -5.49
N VAL A 31 -0.83 3.77 -5.93
CA VAL A 31 -0.58 5.15 -5.49
C VAL A 31 -0.80 6.10 -6.67
N PRO A 32 -1.44 7.25 -6.47
CA PRO A 32 -1.60 8.22 -7.54
C PRO A 32 -0.25 8.76 -7.99
N THR A 33 -0.12 9.12 -9.27
CA THR A 33 1.12 9.71 -9.80
C THR A 33 1.41 11.04 -9.10
N GLY A 34 2.65 11.24 -8.67
CA GLY A 34 3.03 12.42 -7.87
C GLY A 34 2.75 12.28 -6.37
N TYR A 35 2.16 11.16 -5.93
CA TYR A 35 2.07 10.86 -4.50
C TYR A 35 3.42 10.34 -4.00
N GLU A 36 4.15 11.18 -3.27
CA GLU A 36 5.42 10.76 -2.69
C GLU A 36 5.15 9.66 -1.64
N THR A 37 5.76 8.50 -1.83
CA THR A 37 5.70 7.33 -0.93
C THR A 37 6.50 7.56 0.37
N GLN A 38 6.44 8.76 0.94
CA GLN A 38 7.08 9.12 2.21
C GLN A 38 6.27 8.65 3.44
N ASN A 39 5.07 8.09 3.23
CA ASN A 39 4.26 7.61 4.33
C ASN A 39 4.89 6.37 4.98
N LYS A 40 5.31 6.49 6.23
CA LYS A 40 5.91 5.41 7.02
C LYS A 40 5.10 4.11 7.03
N HIS A 41 3.76 4.19 6.95
CA HIS A 41 2.91 2.99 6.91
C HIS A 41 2.99 2.26 5.58
N ILE A 42 3.08 2.98 4.46
CA ILE A 42 3.23 2.42 3.12
C ILE A 42 4.61 1.77 3.01
N LEU A 43 5.67 2.47 3.44
CA LEU A 43 7.02 1.94 3.51
C LEU A 43 7.09 0.67 4.38
N GLU A 44 6.39 0.63 5.52
CA GLU A 44 6.31 -0.58 6.37
C GLU A 44 5.63 -1.73 5.61
N LEU A 45 4.57 -1.49 4.84
CA LEU A 45 3.95 -2.53 4.00
C LEU A 45 4.89 -3.04 2.90
N ILE A 46 5.65 -2.15 2.26
CA ILE A 46 6.59 -2.50 1.18
C ILE A 46 7.75 -3.32 1.76
N HIS A 47 8.51 -2.75 2.71
CA HIS A 47 9.74 -3.36 3.18
C HIS A 47 9.49 -4.57 4.08
N ARG A 48 8.48 -4.52 4.96
CA ARG A 48 8.26 -5.58 5.97
C ARG A 48 7.31 -6.67 5.48
N PHE A 49 6.32 -6.31 4.68
CA PHE A 49 5.30 -7.24 4.20
C PHE A 49 5.40 -7.54 2.70
N GLN A 50 6.44 -7.04 2.04
CA GLN A 50 6.75 -7.29 0.62
C GLN A 50 5.57 -6.95 -0.30
N TYR A 51 4.96 -5.79 -0.07
CA TYR A 51 3.94 -5.26 -0.96
C TYR A 51 4.59 -4.60 -2.17
N ASN A 52 4.00 -4.82 -3.34
CA ASN A 52 4.36 -4.13 -4.57
C ASN A 52 3.68 -2.76 -4.63
N VAL A 53 4.35 -1.77 -5.18
CA VAL A 53 3.76 -0.46 -5.48
C VAL A 53 3.52 -0.37 -6.98
N GLN A 54 2.29 -0.02 -7.37
CA GLN A 54 1.95 0.38 -8.72
C GLN A 54 1.50 1.82 -8.69
N PHE A 55 2.03 2.62 -9.60
CA PHE A 55 1.51 3.96 -9.82
C PHE A 55 0.28 3.84 -10.69
N GLU A 56 -0.83 4.44 -10.25
CA GLU A 56 -1.96 4.64 -11.14
C GLU A 56 -1.50 5.63 -12.20
N ILE A 57 -1.31 5.15 -13.42
CA ILE A 57 -1.06 6.00 -14.58
C ILE A 57 -2.41 6.65 -14.88
N PRO A 58 -2.56 8.00 -14.83
CA PRO A 58 -3.73 8.64 -15.39
C PRO A 58 -3.77 8.17 -16.84
N ASN A 59 -4.77 7.35 -17.15
CA ASN A 59 -4.94 6.85 -18.49
C ASN A 59 -5.29 8.06 -19.35
N ASP A 60 -4.26 8.70 -19.91
CA ASP A 60 -4.38 9.71 -20.95
C ASP A 60 -5.02 8.96 -22.12
N LYS A 61 -6.35 9.10 -22.21
CA LYS A 61 -7.14 8.58 -23.31
C LYS A 61 -6.67 9.33 -24.56
N GLN A 62 -5.81 8.70 -25.35
CA GLN A 62 -5.68 8.98 -26.78
C GLN A 62 -6.96 8.59 -27.51
#